data_AF-A0A0F8YKC2-F1
#
_entry.id   AF-A0A0F8YKC2-F1
#
_cell.length_a   1.000
_cell.length_b   1.000
_cell.length_c   1.000
_cell.angle_alpha   90.00
_cell.angle_beta   90.00
_cell.angle_gamma   90.00
#
_symmetry.space_group_name_H-M   'P 1'
#
loop_
_entity.id
_entity.type
_entity.pdbx_description
1 polymer ?
#
loop_
_entity_poly.entity_id
_entity_poly.type
_entity_poly.pdbx_seq_one_letter_code
_entity_poly.pdbx_strand_id
1 'polypeptide(L)'
;MTVDMRPRVRKTGPLVSNVAATTPLTYYQLSDGRSAVLVKILGFNGQAGNVILEIGDGLAGAFVRRIPRIFMVAGMDLNIGEEDCPNWEFTGDIVGQVSAAAAAAADVGIQLVVDEIG
;
A
#
# COMPACT_ATOMS: atom_id res chain seq x y z
N MET A 1 -15.29 14.92 -15.03
CA MET A 1 -14.15 14.81 -14.09
C MET A 1 -14.16 16.08 -13.25
N THR A 2 -14.67 16.01 -12.02
CA THR A 2 -14.61 17.15 -11.08
C THR A 2 -13.17 17.30 -10.62
N VAL A 3 -12.59 18.47 -10.87
CA VAL A 3 -11.23 18.80 -10.40
C VAL A 3 -11.33 19.06 -8.90
N ASP A 4 -10.76 18.17 -8.11
CA ASP A 4 -10.61 18.36 -6.67
C ASP A 4 -9.59 19.47 -6.43
N MET A 5 -10.08 20.62 -5.94
CA MET A 5 -9.29 21.85 -5.73
C MET A 5 -8.60 21.88 -4.36
N ARG A 6 -8.77 20.84 -3.52
CA ARG A 6 -8.16 20.82 -2.18
C ARG A 6 -6.62 20.82 -2.31
N PRO A 7 -5.89 21.56 -1.44
CA PRO A 7 -4.43 21.55 -1.43
C PRO A 7 -3.91 20.12 -1.31
N ARG A 8 -2.92 19.77 -2.14
CA ARG A 8 -2.29 18.45 -2.15
C ARG A 8 -0.80 18.54 -1.88
N VAL A 9 -0.28 17.65 -1.06
CA VAL A 9 1.15 17.50 -0.82
C VAL A 9 1.56 16.06 -1.16
N ARG A 10 2.42 15.92 -2.16
CA ARG A 10 2.99 14.63 -2.54
C ARG A 10 4.01 14.19 -1.50
N LYS A 11 3.84 13.00 -0.95
CA LYS A 11 4.70 12.41 0.07
C LYS A 11 5.05 10.97 -0.30
N THR A 12 6.30 10.61 -0.01
CA THR A 12 6.78 9.23 -0.13
C THR A 12 6.84 8.64 1.27
N GLY A 13 6.14 7.53 1.49
CA GLY A 13 6.18 6.78 2.73
C GLY A 13 7.53 6.07 2.95
N PRO A 14 7.77 5.56 4.16
CA PRO A 14 8.91 4.71 4.43
C PRO A 14 8.83 3.41 3.62
N LEU A 15 9.97 2.76 3.41
CA LEU A 15 10.01 1.37 2.95
C LEU A 15 9.63 0.47 4.13
N VAL A 16 8.57 -0.31 3.97
CA VAL A 16 8.09 -1.26 4.98
C VAL A 16 8.45 -2.68 4.56
N SER A 17 9.16 -3.38 5.44
CA SER A 17 9.46 -4.81 5.28
C SER A 17 8.29 -5.61 5.84
N ASN A 18 7.50 -6.23 4.96
CA ASN A 18 6.42 -7.11 5.38
C ASN A 18 6.85 -8.57 5.19
N VAL A 19 7.07 -9.27 6.29
CA VAL A 19 7.20 -10.74 6.28
C VAL A 19 5.86 -11.29 5.76
N ALA A 20 5.87 -12.31 4.90
CA ALA A 20 4.62 -12.94 4.46
C ALA A 20 3.92 -13.66 5.62
N ALA A 21 3.21 -12.89 6.42
CA ALA A 21 2.35 -13.26 7.50
C ALA A 21 1.10 -12.41 7.34
N THR A 22 -0.08 -12.98 7.57
CA THR A 22 -1.38 -12.30 7.44
C THR A 22 -1.61 -11.23 8.54
N THR A 23 -0.55 -10.56 8.96
CA THR A 23 -0.55 -9.47 9.92
C THR A 23 -0.48 -8.17 9.14
N PRO A 24 -1.52 -7.32 9.19
CA PRO A 24 -1.48 -6.01 8.56
C PRO A 24 -0.38 -5.13 9.19
N LEU A 25 0.39 -4.45 8.35
CA LEU A 25 1.36 -3.43 8.74
C LEU A 25 0.94 -2.08 8.17
N THR A 26 1.24 -1.01 8.89
CA THR A 26 1.05 0.36 8.40
C THR A 26 2.12 0.69 7.37
N TYR A 27 1.70 1.00 6.14
CA TYR A 27 2.57 1.42 5.04
C TYR A 27 2.70 2.94 4.97
N TYR A 28 1.66 3.67 5.35
CA TYR A 28 1.68 5.12 5.44
C TYR A 28 0.76 5.60 6.56
N GLN A 29 1.32 6.35 7.50
CA GLN A 29 0.56 7.00 8.57
C GLN A 29 0.07 8.37 8.07
N LEU A 30 -1.23 8.60 8.13
CA LEU A 30 -1.79 9.89 7.70
C LEU A 30 -1.54 10.96 8.76
N SER A 31 -1.35 12.18 8.29
CA SER A 31 -1.35 13.35 9.17
C SER A 31 -2.77 13.59 9.72
N ASP A 32 -2.88 14.00 10.99
CA ASP A 32 -4.16 14.25 11.63
C ASP A 32 -5.04 15.23 10.83
N GLY A 33 -6.30 14.86 10.61
CA GLY A 33 -7.28 15.68 9.89
C GLY A 33 -7.10 15.71 8.37
N ARG A 34 -6.18 14.93 7.81
CA ARG A 34 -5.98 14.80 6.36
C ARG A 34 -6.54 13.50 5.81
N SER A 35 -6.73 13.47 4.50
CA SER A 35 -6.94 12.26 3.72
C SER A 35 -5.77 12.06 2.75
N ALA A 36 -5.68 10.91 2.11
CA ALA A 36 -4.63 10.63 1.15
C ALA A 36 -5.15 9.83 -0.05
N VAL A 37 -4.63 10.11 -1.23
CA VAL A 37 -4.85 9.31 -2.44
C VAL A 37 -3.55 8.63 -2.82
N LEU A 38 -3.62 7.35 -3.16
CA LEU A 38 -2.46 6.59 -3.61
C LEU A 38 -2.05 7.03 -5.02
N VAL A 39 -0.76 7.35 -5.19
CA VAL A 39 -0.20 7.80 -6.47
C VAL A 39 0.72 6.75 -7.07
N LYS A 40 1.49 6.05 -6.24
CA LYS A 40 2.45 5.07 -6.72
C LYS A 40 2.62 3.96 -5.70
N ILE A 41 2.76 2.73 -6.19
CA ILE A 41 3.16 1.58 -5.38
C ILE A 41 4.48 1.08 -5.93
N LEU A 42 5.49 1.07 -5.08
CA LEU A 42 6.77 0.42 -5.32
C LEU A 42 6.87 -0.77 -4.38
N GLY A 43 7.33 -1.90 -4.90
CA GLY A 43 7.57 -3.05 -4.06
C GLY A 43 8.58 -4.01 -4.66
N PHE A 44 9.11 -4.89 -3.83
CA PHE A 44 9.98 -5.97 -4.24
C PHE A 44 9.58 -7.23 -3.49
N ASN A 45 9.33 -8.31 -4.23
CA ASN A 45 9.04 -9.60 -3.63
C ASN A 45 10.34 -10.42 -3.46
N GLY A 46 10.95 -10.34 -2.27
CA GLY A 46 12.12 -11.14 -1.92
C GLY A 46 11.82 -12.62 -1.62
N GLN A 47 10.56 -13.05 -1.67
CA GLN A 47 10.18 -14.43 -1.36
C GLN A 47 10.55 -15.40 -2.48
N ALA A 48 10.76 -16.66 -2.09
CA ALA A 48 10.94 -17.77 -3.03
C ALA A 48 9.63 -18.13 -3.78
N GLY A 49 8.49 -17.60 -3.33
CA GLY A 49 7.17 -17.85 -3.90
C GLY A 49 6.44 -16.56 -4.28
N ASN A 50 5.42 -16.70 -5.12
CA ASN A 50 4.54 -15.60 -5.47
C ASN A 50 3.71 -15.20 -4.24
N VAL A 51 3.46 -13.90 -4.09
CA VAL A 51 2.68 -13.35 -3.00
C VAL A 51 1.55 -12.48 -3.50
N ILE A 52 0.54 -12.30 -2.66
CA ILE A 52 -0.58 -11.39 -2.88
C ILE A 52 -0.47 -10.26 -1.88
N LEU A 53 -0.32 -9.05 -2.40
CA LEU A 53 -0.37 -7.81 -1.65
C LEU A 53 -1.82 -7.30 -1.60
N GLU A 54 -2.29 -7.00 -0.40
CA GLU A 54 -3.57 -6.35 -0.17
C GLU A 54 -3.33 -5.03 0.57
N ILE A 55 -3.89 -3.93 0.07
CA ILE A 55 -3.82 -2.60 0.70
C ILE A 55 -5.24 -2.14 1.05
N GLY A 56 -5.35 -1.47 2.19
CA GLY A 56 -6.62 -1.06 2.76
C GLY A 56 -6.47 0.04 3.82
N ASP A 57 -7.57 0.31 4.51
CA ASP A 57 -7.60 1.21 5.67
C ASP A 57 -7.38 0.41 6.95
N GLY A 58 -6.66 1.02 7.91
CA GLY A 58 -6.48 0.53 9.28
C GLY A 58 -7.56 1.05 10.23
N LEU A 59 -8.79 1.25 9.75
CA LEU A 59 -9.83 1.94 10.51
C LEU A 59 -10.30 1.08 11.70
N ALA A 60 -10.27 1.64 12.91
CA ALA A 60 -10.68 0.99 14.15
C ALA A 60 -9.96 -0.34 14.47
N GLY A 61 -8.70 -0.47 14.05
CA GLY A 61 -7.89 -1.67 14.32
C GLY A 61 -8.23 -2.89 13.46
N ALA A 62 -9.13 -2.75 12.48
CA ALA A 62 -9.45 -3.79 11.51
C ALA A 62 -8.87 -3.45 10.14
N PHE A 63 -8.32 -4.45 9.46
CA PHE A 63 -7.91 -4.32 8.06
C PHE A 63 -9.14 -4.37 7.15
N VAL A 64 -9.41 -3.27 6.45
CA VAL A 64 -10.46 -3.22 5.42
C VAL A 64 -9.82 -2.98 4.07
N ARG A 65 -9.75 -4.04 3.25
CA ARG A 65 -9.21 -3.94 1.88
C ARG A 65 -9.99 -2.91 1.06
N ARG A 66 -9.28 -1.97 0.44
CA ARG A 66 -9.87 -0.91 -0.40
C ARG A 66 -9.52 -1.02 -1.86
N ILE A 67 -8.35 -1.56 -2.17
CA ILE A 67 -7.88 -1.70 -3.55
C ILE A 67 -7.91 -3.16 -4.00
N PRO A 68 -7.87 -3.42 -5.32
CA PRO A 68 -7.71 -4.77 -5.86
C PRO A 68 -6.44 -5.44 -5.34
N ARG A 69 -6.49 -6.77 -5.27
CA ARG A 69 -5.33 -7.60 -4.93
C ARG A 69 -4.24 -7.45 -5.97
N ILE A 70 -3.02 -7.25 -5.52
CA ILE A 70 -1.85 -7.14 -6.41
C ILE A 70 -1.06 -8.43 -6.31
N PHE A 71 -0.82 -9.06 -7.45
CA PHE A 71 -0.02 -10.27 -7.54
C PHE A 71 1.45 -9.89 -7.76
N MET A 72 2.33 -10.31 -6.86
CA MET A 72 3.76 -10.06 -6.96
C MET A 72 4.50 -11.37 -7.22
N VAL A 73 5.25 -11.40 -8.32
CA VAL A 73 6.04 -12.57 -8.73
C VAL A 73 7.30 -12.67 -7.89
N ALA A 74 7.71 -13.89 -7.53
CA ALA A 74 8.94 -14.14 -6.78
C ALA A 74 10.17 -13.51 -7.45
N GLY A 75 10.97 -12.78 -6.67
CA GLY A 75 12.22 -12.17 -7.12
C GLY A 75 12.06 -10.99 -8.08
N MET A 76 10.86 -10.43 -8.22
CA MET A 76 10.57 -9.32 -9.13
C MET A 76 10.21 -8.02 -8.40
N ASP A 77 10.56 -6.91 -9.05
CA ASP A 77 10.09 -5.58 -8.69
C ASP A 77 8.64 -5.38 -9.16
N LEU A 78 7.87 -4.73 -8.31
CA LEU A 78 6.55 -4.19 -8.58
C LEU A 78 6.65 -2.67 -8.69
N ASN A 79 6.12 -2.12 -9.77
CA ASN A 79 5.99 -0.68 -9.95
C ASN A 79 4.64 -0.39 -10.60
N ILE A 80 3.71 0.13 -9.80
CA ILE A 80 2.39 0.57 -10.25
C ILE A 80 2.43 2.09 -10.28
N GLY A 81 2.28 2.66 -11.47
CA GLY A 81 2.34 4.10 -11.73
C GLY A 81 1.06 4.84 -11.34
N GLU A 82 1.08 6.15 -11.53
CA GLU A 82 -0.03 7.06 -11.21
C GLU A 82 -1.29 6.78 -12.02
N GLU A 83 -1.13 6.35 -13.28
CA GLU A 83 -2.25 6.00 -14.16
C GLU A 83 -2.94 4.68 -13.79
N ASP A 84 -2.20 3.75 -13.18
CA ASP A 84 -2.68 2.43 -12.79
C ASP A 84 -3.15 2.39 -11.33
N CYS A 85 -2.81 3.41 -10.54
CA CYS A 85 -3.22 3.48 -9.15
C CYS A 85 -4.73 3.79 -9.05
N PRO A 86 -5.48 3.01 -8.26
CA PRO A 86 -6.89 3.28 -8.05
C PRO A 86 -7.07 4.60 -7.29
N ASN A 87 -7.95 5.44 -7.82
CA ASN A 87 -8.28 6.74 -7.25
C ASN A 87 -9.25 6.59 -6.06
N TRP A 88 -8.76 5.98 -4.98
CA TRP A 88 -9.46 5.83 -3.71
C TRP A 88 -8.88 6.80 -2.68
N GLU A 89 -9.74 7.53 -1.99
CA GLU A 89 -9.36 8.43 -0.91
C GLU A 89 -9.39 7.68 0.42
N PHE A 90 -8.21 7.51 1.02
CA PHE A 90 -8.01 6.94 2.34
C PHE A 90 -8.24 8.04 3.38
N THR A 91 -9.10 7.78 4.36
CA THR A 91 -9.42 8.71 5.46
C THR A 91 -8.79 8.29 6.79
N GLY A 92 -8.05 7.20 6.79
CA GLY A 92 -7.25 6.70 7.92
C GLY A 92 -5.99 6.04 7.39
N ASP A 93 -5.11 5.61 8.28
CA ASP A 93 -3.80 5.04 7.93
C ASP A 93 -3.90 3.98 6.83
N ILE A 94 -2.97 4.05 5.89
CA ILE A 94 -2.85 3.07 4.81
C ILE A 94 -2.09 1.89 5.37
N VAL A 95 -2.78 0.76 5.45
CA VAL A 95 -2.25 -0.51 5.92
C VAL A 95 -2.23 -1.52 4.79
N GLY A 96 -1.38 -2.52 4.88
CA GLY A 96 -1.45 -3.65 3.99
C GLY A 96 -0.93 -4.92 4.60
N GLN A 97 -1.31 -6.03 3.98
CA GLN A 97 -0.90 -7.35 4.35
C GLN A 97 -0.40 -8.10 3.12
N VAL A 98 0.61 -8.94 3.34
CA VAL A 98 1.16 -9.81 2.30
C VAL A 98 0.82 -11.24 2.68
N SER A 99 0.16 -11.94 1.77
CA SER A 99 -0.14 -13.37 1.90
C SER A 99 0.65 -14.17 0.88
N ALA A 100 1.31 -15.24 1.32
CA ALA A 100 2.03 -16.16 0.45
C ALA A 100 1.33 -17.52 0.44
N ALA A 101 1.34 -18.20 -0.70
CA ALA A 101 0.85 -19.58 -0.80
C ALA A 101 1.77 -20.59 -0.10
N ALA A 102 3.05 -20.24 0.09
CA ALA A 102 4.02 -21.01 0.85
C ALA A 102 4.77 -20.07 1.80
N ALA A 103 4.79 -20.39 3.09
CA ALA A 103 5.47 -19.62 4.11
C ALA A 103 6.99 -19.68 3.87
N ALA A 104 7.59 -18.56 3.48
CA ALA A 104 9.03 -18.39 3.40
C ALA A 104 9.43 -17.16 4.21
N ALA A 105 10.60 -17.25 4.84
CA ALA A 105 11.10 -16.29 5.83
C ALA A 105 11.71 -15.01 5.21
N ALA A 106 11.56 -14.79 3.90
CA ALA A 106 12.06 -13.59 3.26
C ALA A 106 11.08 -12.42 3.45
N ASP A 107 11.54 -11.20 3.19
CA ASP A 107 10.70 -10.02 3.32
C ASP A 107 10.19 -9.53 1.97
N VAL A 108 8.99 -8.92 1.99
CA VAL A 108 8.43 -8.17 0.87
C VAL A 108 8.52 -6.69 1.22
N GLY A 109 9.37 -5.96 0.50
CA GLY A 109 9.52 -4.53 0.68
C GLY A 109 8.42 -3.78 -0.05
N ILE A 110 7.69 -2.90 0.63
CA ILE A 110 6.64 -2.06 0.04
C ILE A 110 6.89 -0.59 0.39
N GLN A 111 6.79 0.29 -0.59
CA GLN A 111 6.85 1.74 -0.41
C GLN A 111 5.74 2.40 -1.21
N LEU A 112 5.02 3.32 -0.56
CA LEU A 112 3.90 4.04 -1.17
C LEU A 112 4.28 5.49 -1.43
N VAL A 113 3.78 6.04 -2.54
CA VAL A 113 3.70 7.49 -2.76
C VAL A 113 2.24 7.88 -2.71
N VAL A 114 1.94 8.91 -1.94
CA VAL A 114 0.58 9.41 -1.72
C VAL A 114 0.52 10.90 -1.95
N ASP A 115 -0.63 11.38 -2.39
CA ASP A 115 -0.99 12.80 -2.33
C ASP A 115 -1.88 12.98 -1.10
N GLU A 116 -1.33 13.58 -0.04
CA GLU A 116 -2.13 14.00 1.11
C GLU A 116 -2.98 15.22 0.76
N ILE A 117 -4.23 15.20 1.19
CA ILE A 117 -5.25 16.21 0.91
C ILE A 117 -5.73 16.77 2.25
N GLY A 118 -5.65 18.10 2.43
CA GLY A 118 -6.07 18.77 3.68
C GLY A 118 -5.27 20.01 4.02
#